data_AF-A0A401SYT7-F1
#
_entry.id   AF-A0A401SYT7-F1
#
_cell.length_a   1.000
_cell.length_b   1.000
_cell.length_c   1.000
_cell.angle_alpha   90.00
_cell.angle_beta   90.00
_cell.angle_gamma   90.00
#
_symmetry.space_group_name_H-M   'P 1'
#
loop_
_entity.id
_entity.type
_entity.pdbx_description
1 polymer ?
#
loop_
_entity_poly.entity_id
_entity_poly.type
_entity_poly.pdbx_seq_one_letter_code
_entity_poly.pdbx_strand_id
1 'polypeptide(L)'
;MGASGSTRRVSFGKDDQERVTVLQGMRLSDNLVSRMKDLPQSTSEPSNSIPGGPDFQGGDNMTLKHSGTEEEVYKRYEKEALVKEEMSKLAPQEQIVANADLKEQVISTEEQKNIKQLTSQLEKKEADLQRLEAFYKEQLDLIEQKVRKKILIYDWLNSCIEIDGYNWLPVLKRTHALAILA
;
A
#
# COMPACT_ATOMS: atom_id res chain seq x y z
N MET A 1 -6.10 -28.93 37.63
CA MET A 1 -6.18 -28.39 36.24
C MET A 1 -4.99 -27.45 36.07
N GLY A 2 -3.95 -27.87 35.35
CA GLY A 2 -2.73 -27.08 35.15
C GLY A 2 -2.86 -26.15 33.96
N ALA A 3 -3.04 -24.86 34.20
CA ALA A 3 -3.01 -23.84 33.15
C ALA A 3 -1.54 -23.52 32.82
N SER A 4 -1.02 -24.14 31.76
CA SER A 4 0.25 -23.73 31.14
C SER A 4 0.02 -22.41 30.38
N GLY A 5 -0.02 -21.30 31.12
CA GLY A 5 -0.07 -19.97 30.55
C GLY A 5 1.29 -19.58 29.99
N SER A 6 1.50 -19.79 28.69
CA SER A 6 2.67 -19.27 27.98
C SER A 6 2.58 -17.73 27.98
N THR A 7 3.29 -17.08 28.89
CA THR A 7 3.47 -15.61 28.90
C THR A 7 4.32 -15.22 27.69
N ARG A 8 3.70 -15.14 26.50
CA ARG A 8 4.36 -14.64 25.29
C ARG A 8 4.50 -13.13 25.41
N ARG A 9 5.73 -12.64 25.27
CA ARG A 9 5.99 -11.21 25.11
C ARG A 9 5.47 -10.78 23.73
N VAL A 10 4.55 -9.83 23.71
CA VAL A 10 4.00 -9.21 22.50
C VAL A 10 4.42 -7.75 22.48
N SER A 11 4.82 -7.26 21.32
CA SER A 11 5.11 -5.84 21.07
C SER A 11 3.86 -5.16 20.53
N PHE A 12 3.62 -3.91 20.92
CA PHE A 12 2.50 -3.09 20.43
C PHE A 12 3.03 -1.97 19.52
N GLY A 13 2.30 -1.70 18.44
CA GLY A 13 2.57 -0.59 17.51
C GLY A 13 1.32 0.22 17.25
N LYS A 14 1.46 1.45 16.75
CA LYS A 14 0.35 2.34 16.36
C LYS A 14 0.30 2.42 14.83
N ASP A 15 -0.86 2.21 14.22
CA ASP A 15 -1.04 2.32 12.76
C ASP A 15 -1.31 3.77 12.31
N ASP A 16 -1.37 4.01 10.99
CA ASP A 16 -1.60 5.34 10.39
C ASP A 16 -2.96 5.95 10.75
N GLN A 17 -3.87 5.14 11.28
CA GLN A 17 -5.20 5.54 11.75
C GLN A 17 -5.26 5.61 13.27
N GLU A 18 -4.09 5.73 13.90
CA GLU A 18 -3.89 5.86 15.34
C GLU A 18 -4.34 4.68 16.20
N ARG A 19 -4.60 3.51 15.63
CA ARG A 19 -5.05 2.34 16.39
C ARG A 19 -3.86 1.51 16.87
N VAL A 20 -4.00 0.97 18.09
CA VAL A 20 -3.01 0.05 18.67
C VAL A 20 -3.17 -1.33 18.05
N THR A 21 -2.08 -1.85 17.47
CA THR A 21 -2.00 -3.19 16.87
C THR A 21 -0.92 -4.02 17.54
N VAL A 22 -1.08 -5.34 17.50
CA VAL A 22 -0.08 -6.27 18.02
C VAL A 22 0.94 -6.54 16.92
N LEU A 23 2.18 -6.15 17.14
CA LEU A 23 3.29 -6.40 16.23
C LEU A 23 3.76 -7.84 16.40
N GLN A 24 3.66 -8.63 15.33
CA GLN A 24 4.19 -9.98 15.29
C GLN A 24 5.72 -9.93 15.18
N GLY A 25 6.41 -10.04 16.32
CA GLY A 25 7.86 -10.18 16.33
C GLY A 25 8.31 -11.52 15.78
N MET A 26 9.40 -11.53 15.01
CA MET A 26 10.11 -12.76 14.68
C MET A 26 10.91 -13.22 15.91
N ARG A 27 10.49 -14.33 16.51
CA ARG A 27 11.28 -14.97 17.57
C ARG A 27 12.45 -15.69 16.90
N LEU A 28 13.67 -15.20 17.15
CA LEU A 28 14.88 -15.91 16.79
C LEU A 28 14.89 -17.27 17.50
N SER A 29 15.31 -18.32 16.80
CA SER A 29 15.45 -19.64 17.42
C SER A 29 16.46 -19.56 18.57
N ASP A 30 16.25 -20.35 19.62
CA ASP A 30 17.13 -20.32 20.80
C ASP A 30 18.60 -20.60 20.38
N ASN A 31 18.81 -21.37 19.31
CA ASN A 31 20.13 -21.62 18.70
C ASN A 31 20.79 -20.38 18.07
N LEU A 32 20.01 -19.51 17.40
CA LEU A 32 20.54 -18.27 16.80
C LEU A 32 20.84 -17.24 17.88
N VAL A 33 19.98 -17.16 18.90
CA VAL A 33 20.17 -16.29 20.07
C VAL A 33 21.43 -16.66 20.83
N SER A 34 21.66 -17.96 21.09
CA SER A 34 22.89 -18.42 21.72
C SER A 34 24.11 -18.11 20.86
N ARG A 35 24.08 -18.35 19.54
CA ARG A 35 25.20 -17.96 18.64
C ARG A 35 25.52 -16.46 18.64
N MET A 36 24.50 -15.61 18.69
CA MET A 36 24.69 -14.16 18.77
C MET A 36 25.27 -13.73 20.11
N LYS A 37 24.97 -14.49 21.17
CA LYS A 37 25.45 -14.23 22.54
C LYS A 37 26.85 -14.82 22.79
N ASP A 38 27.15 -15.93 22.13
CA ASP A 38 28.35 -16.74 22.33
C ASP A 38 29.44 -16.46 21.29
N LEU A 39 29.32 -15.40 20.47
CA LEU A 39 30.29 -15.09 19.43
C LEU A 39 31.72 -15.03 20.02
N PRO A 40 32.58 -16.04 19.76
CA PRO A 40 34.00 -15.89 19.98
C PRO A 40 34.52 -15.18 18.74
N GLN A 41 35.33 -14.16 18.94
CA GLN A 41 36.11 -13.53 17.89
C GLN A 41 37.03 -14.60 17.27
N SER A 42 36.62 -15.24 16.17
CA SER A 42 37.45 -16.26 15.52
C SER A 42 37.96 -15.75 14.17
N THR A 43 39.26 -15.49 14.18
CA THR A 43 40.16 -15.49 13.03
C THR A 43 39.95 -16.74 12.16
N SER A 44 40.12 -16.50 10.86
CA SER A 44 40.13 -17.42 9.71
C SER A 44 40.91 -18.72 9.88
N GLU A 45 40.45 -19.82 9.25
CA GLU A 45 41.09 -20.46 8.08
C GLU A 45 40.40 -21.79 7.65
N PRO A 46 40.33 -22.10 6.34
CA PRO A 46 39.87 -23.40 5.82
C PRO A 46 41.06 -24.28 5.36
N SER A 47 41.13 -25.53 5.82
CA SER A 47 42.11 -26.52 5.34
C SER A 47 41.49 -27.46 4.29
N ASN A 48 42.02 -27.38 3.08
CA ASN A 48 41.76 -28.25 1.92
C ASN A 48 42.73 -29.46 1.98
N SER A 49 42.25 -30.68 1.68
CA SER A 49 43.15 -31.82 1.42
C SER A 49 42.50 -32.92 0.56
N ILE A 50 43.04 -33.13 -0.63
CA ILE A 50 42.91 -34.35 -1.46
C ILE A 50 44.34 -34.83 -1.79
N PRO A 51 44.69 -36.11 -1.57
CA PRO A 51 45.78 -36.82 -2.26
C PRO A 51 45.17 -37.73 -3.36
N GLY A 52 45.70 -37.97 -4.56
CA GLY A 52 47.07 -38.28 -5.02
C GLY A 52 46.97 -39.57 -5.87
N GLY A 53 47.44 -39.57 -7.14
CA GLY A 53 47.25 -40.63 -8.19
C GLY A 53 48.08 -41.91 -8.02
N PRO A 54 48.62 -42.61 -9.06
CA PRO A 54 48.48 -42.52 -10.55
C PRO A 54 48.31 -43.91 -11.26
N ASP A 55 48.19 -44.00 -12.60
CA ASP A 55 49.11 -44.79 -13.47
C ASP A 55 48.90 -44.64 -14.99
N PHE A 56 49.98 -44.88 -15.75
CA PHE A 56 50.22 -44.64 -17.18
C PHE A 56 49.91 -45.81 -18.13
N GLN A 57 49.61 -45.51 -19.41
CA GLN A 57 50.06 -46.16 -20.67
C GLN A 57 49.13 -45.68 -21.81
N GLY A 58 49.49 -45.35 -23.04
CA GLY A 58 50.68 -45.46 -23.89
C GLY A 58 50.15 -45.40 -25.35
N GLY A 59 50.83 -44.73 -26.29
CA GLY A 59 50.45 -44.80 -27.71
C GLY A 59 50.81 -43.59 -28.59
N ASP A 60 51.94 -43.74 -29.29
CA ASP A 60 52.25 -43.36 -30.69
C ASP A 60 51.84 -42.00 -31.32
N ASN A 61 52.91 -41.31 -31.76
CA ASN A 61 53.15 -40.84 -33.13
C ASN A 61 52.32 -39.64 -33.66
N MET A 62 52.93 -38.44 -33.65
CA MET A 62 53.21 -37.67 -34.88
C MET A 62 54.00 -36.42 -34.48
N THR A 63 55.21 -36.28 -35.01
CA THR A 63 56.02 -35.07 -34.92
C THR A 63 55.33 -33.93 -35.67
N LEU A 64 54.53 -33.13 -34.98
CA LEU A 64 54.13 -31.81 -35.44
C LEU A 64 54.65 -30.79 -34.43
N LYS A 65 55.68 -30.04 -34.85
CA LYS A 65 56.26 -28.95 -34.09
C LYS A 65 55.17 -27.94 -33.74
N HIS A 66 54.74 -27.98 -32.49
CA HIS A 66 54.22 -26.82 -31.78
C HIS A 66 54.95 -26.82 -30.45
N SER A 67 55.95 -25.97 -30.36
CA SER A 67 56.56 -25.53 -29.11
C SER A 67 55.52 -24.72 -28.33
N GLY A 68 54.44 -25.37 -27.90
CA GLY A 68 53.54 -24.84 -26.89
C GLY A 68 54.19 -25.16 -25.57
N THR A 69 54.87 -24.17 -24.99
CA THR A 69 55.37 -24.25 -23.63
C THR A 69 54.23 -24.63 -22.69
N GLU A 70 54.52 -25.33 -21.60
CA GLU A 70 53.56 -25.64 -20.51
C GLU A 70 52.77 -24.39 -20.06
N GLU A 71 53.41 -23.22 -20.20
CA GLU A 71 52.85 -21.88 -20.08
C GLU A 71 51.65 -21.57 -21.00
N GLU A 72 51.63 -22.04 -22.24
CA GLU A 72 50.50 -21.83 -23.16
C GLU A 72 49.27 -22.65 -22.76
N VAL A 73 49.47 -23.86 -22.24
CA VAL A 73 48.38 -24.70 -21.72
C VAL A 73 47.80 -24.06 -20.47
N TYR A 74 48.65 -23.57 -19.57
CA TYR A 74 48.23 -22.79 -18.40
C TYR A 74 47.46 -21.52 -18.79
N LYS A 75 47.95 -20.75 -19.77
CA LYS A 75 47.24 -19.56 -20.28
C LYS A 75 45.89 -19.89 -20.90
N ARG A 76 45.72 -21.04 -21.54
CA ARG A 76 44.40 -21.49 -22.04
C ARG A 76 43.46 -21.84 -20.90
N TYR A 77 43.95 -22.59 -19.91
CA TYR A 77 43.14 -22.95 -18.75
C TYR A 77 42.69 -21.74 -17.95
N GLU A 78 43.57 -20.75 -17.77
CA GLU A 78 43.24 -19.48 -17.11
C GLU A 78 42.18 -18.69 -17.90
N LYS A 79 42.29 -18.65 -19.23
CA LYS A 79 41.26 -18.03 -20.09
C LYS A 79 39.93 -18.78 -20.03
N GLU A 80 39.94 -20.11 -20.04
CA GLU A 80 38.73 -20.93 -19.92
C GLU A 80 38.07 -20.80 -18.54
N ALA A 81 38.87 -20.70 -17.47
CA ALA A 81 38.40 -20.46 -16.11
C ALA A 81 37.74 -19.09 -15.98
N LEU A 82 38.37 -18.04 -16.55
CA LEU A 82 37.80 -16.69 -16.60
C LEU A 82 36.48 -16.67 -17.38
N VAL A 83 36.41 -17.30 -18.55
CA VAL A 83 35.17 -17.38 -19.34
C VAL A 83 34.06 -18.11 -18.57
N LYS A 84 34.39 -19.21 -17.89
CA LYS A 84 33.42 -19.98 -17.10
C LYS A 84 32.93 -19.21 -15.87
N GLU A 85 33.81 -18.44 -15.25
CA GLU A 85 33.46 -17.53 -14.15
C GLU A 85 32.54 -16.40 -14.63
N GLU A 86 32.84 -15.76 -15.76
CA GLU A 86 31.98 -14.72 -16.35
C GLU A 86 30.59 -15.26 -16.70
N MET A 87 30.50 -16.47 -17.27
CA MET A 87 29.22 -17.13 -17.53
C MET A 87 28.45 -17.48 -16.24
N SER A 88 29.15 -17.80 -15.15
CA SER A 88 28.53 -18.08 -13.85
C SER A 88 27.96 -16.83 -13.16
N LYS A 89 28.45 -15.64 -13.50
CA LYS A 89 27.97 -14.35 -12.96
C LYS A 89 26.73 -13.85 -13.70
N LEU A 90 26.63 -14.09 -15.01
CA LEU A 90 25.51 -13.62 -15.83
C LEU A 90 24.19 -14.36 -15.53
N ALA A 91 24.24 -15.68 -15.31
CA ALA A 91 23.05 -16.47 -15.00
C ALA A 91 22.26 -16.00 -13.74
N PRO A 92 22.88 -15.74 -12.58
CA PRO A 92 22.17 -15.20 -11.43
C PRO A 92 21.80 -13.72 -11.62
N GLN A 93 22.60 -12.93 -12.34
CA GLN A 93 22.30 -11.52 -12.58
C GLN A 93 21.03 -11.33 -13.42
N GLU A 94 20.86 -12.09 -14.50
CA GLU A 94 19.63 -12.09 -15.30
C GLU A 94 18.41 -12.52 -14.49
N GLN A 95 18.58 -13.51 -13.61
CA GLN A 95 17.51 -13.97 -12.73
C GLN A 95 17.15 -12.92 -11.66
N ILE A 96 18.12 -12.17 -11.14
CA ILE A 96 17.88 -11.07 -10.20
C ILE A 96 17.13 -9.92 -10.88
N VAL A 97 17.51 -9.54 -12.10
CA VAL A 97 16.83 -8.49 -12.87
C VAL A 97 15.39 -8.92 -13.20
N ALA A 98 15.19 -10.14 -13.69
CA ALA A 98 13.85 -10.66 -13.98
C ALA A 98 12.96 -10.75 -12.72
N ASN A 99 13.52 -11.14 -11.57
CA ASN A 99 12.77 -11.15 -10.31
C ASN A 99 12.49 -9.73 -9.76
N ALA A 100 13.38 -8.77 -10.01
CA ALA A 100 13.16 -7.37 -9.65
C ALA A 100 12.00 -6.77 -10.45
N ASP A 101 11.98 -6.99 -11.78
CA ASP A 101 10.90 -6.54 -12.67
C ASP A 101 9.54 -7.16 -12.29
N LEU A 102 9.51 -8.47 -11.99
CA LEU A 102 8.29 -9.14 -11.54
C LEU A 102 7.79 -8.60 -10.20
N LYS A 103 8.70 -8.32 -9.27
CA LYS A 103 8.36 -7.75 -7.96
C LYS A 103 7.78 -6.34 -8.11
N GLU A 104 8.38 -5.53 -8.98
CA GLU A 104 7.91 -4.18 -9.30
C GLU A 104 6.52 -4.21 -9.96
N GLN A 105 6.29 -5.14 -10.89
CA GLN A 105 4.98 -5.33 -11.52
C GLN A 105 3.91 -5.75 -10.50
N VAL A 106 4.22 -6.69 -9.59
CA VAL A 106 3.28 -7.12 -8.55
C VAL A 106 2.94 -5.97 -7.60
N ILE A 107 3.93 -5.21 -7.14
CA ILE A 107 3.70 -4.02 -6.30
C ILE A 107 2.81 -3.01 -7.04
N SER A 108 3.12 -2.71 -8.29
CA SER A 108 2.33 -1.79 -9.13
C SER A 108 0.87 -2.25 -9.28
N THR A 109 0.63 -3.55 -9.51
CA THR A 109 -0.73 -4.07 -9.65
C THR A 109 -1.53 -4.04 -8.35
N GLU A 110 -0.88 -4.26 -7.21
CA GLU A 110 -1.53 -4.23 -5.90
C GLU A 110 -1.87 -2.80 -5.49
N GLU A 111 -0.95 -1.86 -5.73
CA GLU A 111 -1.19 -0.42 -5.58
C GLU A 111 -2.36 0.05 -6.46
N GLN A 112 -2.44 -0.42 -7.72
CA GLN A 112 -3.58 -0.12 -8.59
C GLN A 112 -4.92 -0.63 -8.04
N LYS A 113 -4.95 -1.80 -7.42
CA LYS A 113 -6.18 -2.31 -6.78
C LYS A 113 -6.56 -1.46 -5.56
N ASN A 114 -5.58 -1.10 -4.73
CA ASN A 114 -5.82 -0.26 -3.56
C ASN A 114 -6.34 1.13 -3.97
N ILE A 115 -5.71 1.75 -4.98
CA ILE A 115 -6.17 3.02 -5.56
C ILE A 115 -7.62 2.88 -6.06
N LYS A 116 -7.95 1.84 -6.84
CA LYS A 116 -9.32 1.60 -7.32
C LYS A 116 -10.33 1.46 -6.19
N GLN A 117 -9.96 0.72 -5.13
CA GLN A 117 -10.82 0.55 -3.96
C GLN A 117 -11.04 1.88 -3.23
N LEU A 118 -9.99 2.69 -3.07
CA LEU A 118 -10.08 4.00 -2.44
C LEU A 118 -10.94 4.96 -3.27
N THR A 119 -10.77 4.97 -4.60
CA THR A 119 -11.58 5.77 -5.51
C THR A 119 -13.06 5.41 -5.43
N SER A 120 -13.40 4.11 -5.40
CA SER A 120 -14.80 3.67 -5.24
C SER A 120 -15.40 4.07 -3.89
N GLN A 121 -14.59 4.07 -2.82
CA GLN A 121 -15.03 4.57 -1.51
C GLN A 121 -15.26 6.08 -1.53
N LEU A 122 -14.36 6.85 -2.16
CA LEU A 122 -14.52 8.28 -2.32
C LEU A 122 -15.77 8.63 -3.11
N GLU A 123 -16.04 7.92 -4.22
CA GLU A 123 -17.24 8.12 -5.02
C GLU A 123 -18.53 7.89 -4.22
N LYS A 124 -18.58 6.83 -3.39
CA LYS A 124 -19.72 6.59 -2.49
C LYS A 124 -19.89 7.70 -1.47
N LYS A 125 -18.79 8.15 -0.86
CA LYS A 125 -18.82 9.25 0.12
C LYS A 125 -19.27 10.56 -0.53
N GLU A 126 -18.83 10.83 -1.75
CA GLU A 126 -19.23 11.98 -2.54
C GLU A 126 -20.74 11.94 -2.85
N ALA A 127 -21.25 10.78 -3.28
CA ALA A 127 -22.68 10.61 -3.54
C ALA A 127 -23.54 10.81 -2.27
N ASP A 128 -23.09 10.29 -1.12
CA ASP A 128 -23.76 10.50 0.17
C ASP A 128 -23.75 11.99 0.58
N LEU A 129 -22.62 12.68 0.39
CA LEU A 129 -22.50 14.12 0.65
C LEU A 129 -23.42 14.94 -0.26
N GLN A 130 -23.46 14.65 -1.55
CA GLN A 130 -24.35 15.32 -2.50
C GLN A 130 -25.82 15.13 -2.14
N ARG A 131 -26.20 13.93 -1.67
CA ARG A 131 -27.55 13.66 -1.20
C ARG A 131 -27.92 14.51 0.03
N LEU A 132 -27.00 14.64 0.99
CA LEU A 132 -27.20 15.49 2.17
C LEU A 132 -27.25 16.97 1.78
N GLU A 133 -26.37 17.42 0.89
CA GLU A 133 -26.36 18.79 0.36
C GLU A 133 -27.70 19.13 -0.30
N ALA A 134 -28.21 18.25 -1.16
CA ALA A 134 -29.50 18.43 -1.81
C ALA A 134 -30.64 18.53 -0.78
N PHE A 135 -30.65 17.64 0.22
CA PHE A 135 -31.63 17.68 1.31
C PHE A 135 -31.60 19.01 2.08
N TYR A 136 -30.40 19.49 2.47
CA TYR A 136 -30.28 20.74 3.21
C TYR A 136 -30.62 21.97 2.37
N LYS A 137 -30.30 21.97 1.06
CA LYS A 137 -30.73 23.02 0.14
C LYS A 137 -32.26 23.06 0.02
N GLU A 138 -32.92 21.92 -0.06
CA GLU A 138 -34.38 21.86 -0.08
C GLU A 138 -34.99 22.38 1.23
N GLN A 139 -34.43 22.00 2.38
CA GLN A 139 -34.88 22.54 3.68
C GLN A 139 -34.71 24.07 3.76
N LEU A 140 -33.58 24.59 3.26
CA LEU A 140 -33.35 26.03 3.18
C LEU A 140 -34.39 26.71 2.29
N ASP A 141 -34.66 26.19 1.09
CA ASP A 141 -35.65 26.79 0.19
C ASP A 141 -37.06 26.78 0.81
N LEU A 142 -37.47 25.71 1.48
CA LEU A 142 -38.74 25.66 2.20
C LEU A 142 -38.85 26.72 3.29
N ILE A 143 -37.77 26.94 4.05
CA ILE A 143 -37.71 27.99 5.07
C ILE A 143 -37.78 29.37 4.40
N GLU A 144 -37.00 29.60 3.36
CA GLU A 144 -37.00 30.85 2.61
C GLU A 144 -38.39 31.14 2.02
N GLN A 145 -39.07 30.16 1.45
CA GLN A 145 -40.44 30.32 0.94
C GLN A 145 -41.42 30.66 2.07
N LYS A 146 -41.33 30.02 3.24
CA LYS A 146 -42.17 30.35 4.40
C LYS A 146 -41.92 31.78 4.89
N VAL A 147 -40.65 32.19 4.95
CA VAL A 147 -40.27 33.56 5.33
C VAL A 147 -40.76 34.56 4.30
N ARG A 148 -40.54 34.30 3.00
CA ARG A 148 -41.04 35.12 1.88
C ARG A 148 -42.56 35.30 1.96
N LYS A 149 -43.32 34.22 2.15
CA LYS A 149 -44.79 34.28 2.31
C LYS A 149 -45.20 35.13 3.51
N LYS A 150 -44.53 34.99 4.66
CA LYS A 150 -44.80 35.83 5.83
C LYS A 150 -44.54 37.30 5.53
N ILE A 151 -43.40 37.63 4.93
CA ILE A 151 -43.04 39.01 4.56
C ILE A 151 -44.11 39.59 3.62
N LEU A 152 -44.51 38.86 2.58
CA LEU A 152 -45.55 39.30 1.66
C LEU A 152 -46.89 39.58 2.36
N ILE A 153 -47.26 38.77 3.35
CA ILE A 153 -48.46 39.00 4.15
C ILE A 153 -48.31 40.27 4.99
N TYR A 154 -47.16 40.49 5.62
CA TYR A 154 -46.90 41.72 6.40
C TYR A 154 -46.94 42.97 5.52
N ASP A 155 -46.31 42.92 4.33
CA ASP A 155 -46.30 44.03 3.39
C ASP A 155 -47.71 44.33 2.87
N TRP A 156 -48.50 43.29 2.57
CA TRP A 156 -49.90 43.44 2.16
C TRP A 156 -50.74 44.07 3.27
N LEU A 157 -50.60 43.61 4.52
CA LEU A 157 -51.30 44.17 5.67
C LEU A 157 -50.94 45.64 5.90
N ASN A 158 -49.65 45.99 5.84
CA ASN A 158 -49.19 47.36 6.00
C ASN A 158 -49.73 48.27 4.90
N SER A 159 -49.75 47.81 3.64
CA SER A 159 -50.35 48.55 2.53
C SER A 159 -51.85 48.79 2.72
N CYS A 160 -52.60 47.80 3.22
CA CYS A 160 -54.02 47.99 3.56
C CYS A 160 -54.23 49.01 4.70
N ILE A 161 -53.33 49.05 5.69
CA ILE A 161 -53.39 50.01 6.80
C ILE A 161 -53.12 51.45 6.29
N GLU A 162 -52.16 51.62 5.38
CA GLU A 162 -51.82 52.91 4.78
C GLU A 162 -52.96 53.48 3.91
N ILE A 163 -53.73 52.62 3.22
CA ILE A 163 -54.80 53.04 2.32
C ILE A 163 -56.10 53.42 3.07
N ASP A 164 -56.51 52.63 4.07
CA ASP A 164 -57.85 52.74 4.67
C ASP A 164 -57.89 53.34 6.08
N GLY A 165 -56.77 53.80 6.64
CA GLY A 165 -56.72 54.51 7.92
C GLY A 165 -57.48 53.80 9.06
N TYR A 166 -56.89 52.74 9.61
CA TYR A 166 -57.39 51.98 10.78
C TYR A 166 -58.82 51.38 10.69
N ASN A 167 -59.55 51.50 9.58
CA ASN A 167 -60.92 50.96 9.42
C ASN A 167 -60.98 49.56 8.76
N TRP A 168 -59.89 48.79 8.83
CA TRP A 168 -59.64 47.55 8.06
C TRP A 168 -60.08 46.24 8.76
N LEU A 169 -60.38 46.29 10.07
CA LEU A 169 -60.80 45.14 10.89
C LEU A 169 -62.00 44.32 10.32
N PRO A 170 -63.04 44.95 9.74
CA PRO A 170 -64.15 44.22 9.13
C PRO A 170 -63.77 43.51 7.82
N VAL A 171 -62.84 44.09 7.04
CA VAL A 171 -62.38 43.56 5.74
C VAL A 171 -61.50 42.33 5.94
N LEU A 172 -60.60 42.36 6.92
CA LEU A 172 -59.71 41.25 7.26
C LEU A 172 -60.48 39.99 7.70
N LYS A 173 -61.56 40.14 8.47
CA LYS A 173 -62.39 39.00 8.90
C LYS A 173 -63.10 38.31 7.74
N ARG A 174 -63.46 39.06 6.69
CA ARG A 174 -64.10 38.49 5.48
C ARG A 174 -63.09 37.77 4.59
N THR A 175 -61.89 38.33 4.40
CA THR A 175 -60.87 37.73 3.53
C THR A 175 -60.20 36.51 4.18
N HIS A 176 -59.93 36.54 5.48
CA HIS A 176 -59.36 35.40 6.20
C HIS A 176 -60.34 34.21 6.26
N ALA A 177 -61.65 34.46 6.29
CA ALA A 177 -62.67 33.41 6.18
C ALA A 177 -62.69 32.73 4.80
N LEU A 178 -62.40 33.48 3.72
CA LEU A 178 -62.32 32.93 2.37
C LEU A 178 -61.00 32.17 2.12
N ALA A 179 -59.89 32.60 2.73
CA ALA A 179 -58.59 31.96 2.60
C ALA A 179 -58.46 30.64 3.39
N ILE A 180 -59.30 30.41 4.41
CA ILE A 180 -59.34 29.16 5.18
C ILE A 180 -60.19 28.08 4.47
N LEU A 181 -61.04 28.48 3.52
CA LEU A 181 -61.95 27.58 2.78
C LEU A 181 -61.39 27.08 1.43
N ALA A 182 -60.19 27.51 1.04
CA ALA A 182 -59.51 27.12 -0.21
C ALA A 182 -58.18 26.43 0.10
#